data_AF-A0A401MCF0-F1
#
_entry.id   AF-A0A401MCF0-F1
#
_cell.length_a   1.000
_cell.length_b   1.000
_cell.length_c   1.000
_cell.angle_alpha   90.00
_cell.angle_beta   90.00
_cell.angle_gamma   90.00
#
_symmetry.space_group_name_H-M   'P 1'
#
loop_
_entity.id
_entity.type
_entity.pdbx_description
1 polymer ?
#
loop_
_entity_poly.entity_id
_entity_poly.type
_entity_poly.pdbx_seq_one_letter_code
_entity_poly.pdbx_strand_id
1 'polypeptide(L)' 'MKWATRAGIHIDRAACAWLIRRHVDKEAAFVFVTDPAQVPAGATPFDMRGVELGHHGGDCSSMSCCAGCR' A
#
# COMPACT_ATOMS: atom_id res chain seq x y z
N MET A 1 1.06 -9.83 -9.42
CA MET A 1 -0.16 -8.98 -9.35
C MET A 1 0.21 -7.50 -9.39
N LYS A 2 -0.72 -6.58 -9.66
CA LYS A 2 -0.44 -5.13 -9.60
C LYS A 2 -0.80 -4.58 -8.23
N TRP A 3 0.06 -3.73 -7.69
CA TRP A 3 -0.09 -3.08 -6.39
C TRP A 3 -0.03 -1.57 -6.59
N ALA A 4 -0.96 -0.83 -6.00
CA ALA A 4 -1.01 0.62 -6.14
C ALA A 4 -0.75 1.31 -4.80
N THR A 5 0.02 2.39 -4.81
CA THR A 5 0.20 3.27 -3.64
C THR A 5 0.31 4.73 -4.06
N ARG A 6 0.26 5.66 -3.11
CA ARG A 6 0.30 7.10 -3.42
C ARG A 6 1.71 7.52 -3.85
N ALA A 7 1.78 8.41 -4.85
CA ALA A 7 3.00 9.09 -5.24
C ALA A 7 3.53 9.99 -4.11
N GLY A 8 4.85 9.96 -3.90
CA GLY A 8 5.54 10.60 -2.77
C GLY A 8 6.29 9.55 -1.96
N ILE A 9 7.57 9.34 -2.29
CA ILE A 9 8.45 8.37 -1.65
C ILE A 9 8.68 8.80 -0.21
N HIS A 10 8.04 8.11 0.72
CA HIS A 10 8.44 8.05 2.11
C HIS A 10 9.04 6.66 2.35
N ILE A 11 10.01 6.55 3.26
CA ILE A 11 10.71 5.30 3.58
C ILE A 11 9.73 4.15 3.86
N ASP A 12 8.60 4.46 4.51
CA ASP A 12 7.56 3.50 4.87
C ASP A 12 6.95 2.77 3.65
N ARG A 13 6.72 3.48 2.54
CA ARG A 13 6.19 2.89 1.30
C ARG A 13 7.19 1.97 0.62
N ALA A 14 8.47 2.31 0.66
CA ALA A 14 9.53 1.46 0.12
C ALA A 14 9.68 0.18 0.95
N ALA A 15 9.57 0.28 2.28
CA ALA A 15 9.56 -0.88 3.17
C ALA A 15 8.35 -1.79 2.92
N CYS A 16 7.15 -1.23 2.77
CA CYS A 16 5.95 -1.98 2.43
C CYS A 16 6.07 -2.68 1.07
N ALA A 17 6.54 -1.98 0.03
CA ALA A 17 6.75 -2.58 -1.29
C ALA A 17 7.80 -3.72 -1.24
N TRP A 18 8.86 -3.56 -0.44
CA TRP A 18 9.85 -4.60 -0.21
C TRP A 18 9.25 -5.84 0.47
N LEU A 19 8.44 -5.64 1.53
CA LEU A 19 7.77 -6.73 2.23
C LEU A 19 6.82 -7.49 1.31
N ILE A 20 6.02 -6.77 0.52
CA ILE A 20 5.11 -7.35 -0.48
C ILE A 20 5.90 -8.22 -1.46
N ARG A 21 6.98 -7.69 -2.04
CA ARG A 21 7.81 -8.47 -2.98
C ARG A 21 8.44 -9.70 -2.33
N ARG A 22 8.81 -9.62 -1.06
CA ARG A 22 9.59 -10.68 -0.42
C ARG A 22 8.72 -11.81 0.12
N HIS A 23 7.52 -11.50 0.61
CA HIS A 23 6.69 -12.42 1.38
C HIS A 23 5.29 -12.67 0.79
N VAL A 24 4.75 -11.73 0.00
CA VAL A 24 3.37 -11.82 -0.52
C VAL A 24 3.37 -12.21 -1.99
N ASP A 25 4.04 -11.42 -2.83
CA ASP A 25 4.02 -11.54 -4.29
C ASP A 25 5.38 -11.16 -4.88
N LYS A 26 6.18 -12.18 -5.25
CA LYS A 26 7.53 -12.00 -5.80
C LYS A 26 7.53 -11.27 -7.16
N GLU A 27 6.42 -11.33 -7.88
CA GLU A 27 6.22 -10.70 -9.19
C GLU A 27 5.33 -9.45 -9.09
N ALA A 28 5.26 -8.84 -7.90
CA ALA A 28 4.52 -7.61 -7.67
C ALA A 28 5.02 -6.47 -8.56
N ALA A 29 4.10 -5.90 -9.35
CA ALA A 29 4.32 -4.69 -10.11
C ALA A 29 3.68 -3.50 -9.38
N PHE A 30 4.43 -2.42 -9.17
CA PHE A 30 3.98 -1.26 -8.40
C PHE A 30 3.55 -0.13 -9.32
N VAL A 31 2.41 0.48 -9.00
CA VAL A 31 1.86 1.65 -9.67
C VAL A 31 1.74 2.77 -8.64
N PHE A 32 2.30 3.92 -8.94
CA PHE A 32 2.23 5.10 -8.07
C PHE A 32 1.19 6.06 -8.64
N VAL A 33 0.14 6.34 -7.88
CA VAL A 33 -0.95 7.24 -8.28
C VAL A 33 -0.98 8.46 -7.37
N THR A 34 -1.34 9.63 -7.88
CA THR A 34 -1.50 10.82 -7.04
C THR A 34 -2.87 10.83 -6.35
N ASP A 35 -3.88 10.26 -6.99
CA ASP A 35 -5.26 10.15 -6.49
C ASP A 35 -5.69 8.67 -6.38
N PRO A 36 -6.23 8.22 -5.22
CA PRO A 36 -6.80 6.88 -5.07
C PRO A 36 -7.86 6.51 -6.12
N ALA A 37 -8.58 7.48 -6.68
CA ALA A 37 -9.54 7.27 -7.76
C ALA A 37 -8.89 6.84 -9.08
N GLN A 38 -7.56 7.00 -9.21
CA GLN A 38 -6.79 6.60 -10.39
C GLN A 38 -6.20 5.18 -10.28
N VAL A 39 -6.50 4.45 -9.21
CA VAL A 39 -6.06 3.05 -9.07
C VAL A 39 -6.73 2.22 -10.16
N PRO A 40 -5.96 1.52 -11.03
CA PRO A 40 -6.54 0.74 -12.11
C PRO A 40 -7.34 -0.45 -11.56
N ALA A 41 -8.45 -0.78 -12.21
CA ALA A 41 -9.26 -1.96 -11.90
C ALA A 41 -8.41 -3.23 -12.06
N GLY A 42 -7.96 -3.81 -10.95
CA GLY A 42 -7.02 -4.94 -10.91
C GLY A 42 -5.68 -4.66 -10.24
N ALA A 43 -5.47 -3.46 -9.71
CA ALA A 43 -4.39 -3.19 -8.77
C ALA A 43 -4.91 -3.17 -7.32
N THR A 44 -4.20 -3.83 -6.42
CA THR A 44 -4.51 -3.82 -4.98
C THR A 44 -3.91 -2.57 -4.35
N PRO A 45 -4.73 -1.64 -3.81
CA PRO A 45 -4.21 -0.45 -3.17
C PRO A 45 -3.64 -0.76 -1.77
N PHE A 46 -2.49 -0.16 -1.43
CA PHE A 46 -1.86 -0.24 -0.10
C PHE A 46 -1.28 1.10 0.33
N ASP A 47 -1.21 1.35 1.64
CA ASP A 47 -0.68 2.58 2.25
C ASP A 47 -1.30 3.87 1.65
N MET A 48 -2.63 3.87 1.52
CA MET A 48 -3.38 5.02 1.03
C MET A 48 -4.54 5.37 1.97
N ARG A 49 -4.93 6.64 1.99
CA ARG A 49 -6.04 7.10 2.83
C ARG A 49 -7.36 6.65 2.22
N GLY A 50 -8.19 5.95 2.99
CA GLY A 50 -9.51 5.47 2.54
C GLY A 50 -9.49 4.19 1.70
N VAL A 51 -8.39 3.43 1.72
CA VAL A 51 -8.31 2.09 1.11
C VAL A 51 -8.33 1.04 2.22
N GLU A 52 -8.76 -0.18 1.89
CA GLU A 52 -8.91 -1.29 2.85
C GLU A 52 -7.61 -1.60 3.63
N LEU A 53 -6.45 -1.32 3.02
CA LEU A 53 -5.11 -1.37 3.61
C LEU A 53 -4.55 0.03 3.90
N GLY A 54 -5.38 0.89 4.50
CA GLY A 54 -5.06 2.27 4.84
C GLY A 54 -5.12 2.53 6.34
N HIS A 55 -4.52 3.65 6.80
CA HIS A 55 -4.64 4.12 8.17
C HIS A 55 -6.10 4.46 8.52
N HIS A 56 -6.78 3.53 9.19
CA HIS A 56 -8.02 3.77 9.90
C HIS A 56 -7.70 3.84 11.40
N GLY A 57 -7.62 5.06 11.95
CA GLY A 57 -7.41 5.29 13.38
C GLY A 57 -6.09 6.01 13.70
N GLY A 58 -6.13 6.91 14.68
CA GLY A 58 -5.06 7.85 15.04
C GLY A 58 -3.80 7.25 15.68
N ASP A 59 -3.56 5.96 15.53
CA ASP A 59 -2.35 5.29 16.02
C ASP A 59 -1.32 5.22 14.90
N CYS A 60 -0.53 6.29 14.78
CA CYS A 60 0.68 6.33 13.97
C CYS A 60 1.73 5.38 14.58
N SER A 61 1.70 4.12 14.19
CA SER A 61 2.82 3.19 14.38
C SER A 61 3.39 2.81 13.02
N SER A 62 4.69 2.93 12.88
CA SER A 62 5.52 2.79 11.66
C SER A 62 5.57 1.38 11.06
N MET A 63 4.50 0.60 11.18
CA MET A 63 4.46 -0.80 10.77
C MET A 63 3.02 -1.31 10.59
N SER A 64 2.14 -0.55 9.94
CA SER A 64 0.81 -1.06 9.57
C SER A 64 0.85 -1.69 8.17
N CYS A 65 1.64 -2.77 8.07
CA CYS A 65 1.73 -3.63 6.91
C CYS A 65 1.06 -4.97 7.25
N CYS A 66 -0.27 -4.98 7.34
CA CYS A 66 -1.15 -6.14 7.11
C CYS A 66 -2.57 -5.82 7.59
N ALA A 67 -3.54 -6.30 6.81
CA ALA A 67 -4.97 -6.18 7.02
C ALA A 67 -5.42 -6.49 8.47
N GLY A 68 -6.41 -5.73 8.94
CA GLY A 68 -7.31 -6.14 10.00
C GLY A 68 -6.96 -5.65 11.41
N CYS A 69 -7.19 -4.36 11.67
CA CYS A 69 -7.65 -3.97 13.01
C CYS A 69 -9.17 -4.07 13.00
N ARG A 70 -9.67 -5.06 13.74
CA ARG A 70 -11.07 -5.16 14.17
C ARG A 70 -11.46 -3.94 15.00
#